data_AF-A0A969SV27-F1
#
_entry.id   AF-A0A969SV27-F1
#
_cell.length_a   1.000
_cell.length_b   1.000
_cell.length_c   1.000
_cell.angle_alpha   90.00
_cell.angle_beta   90.00
_cell.angle_gamma   90.00
#
_symmetry.space_group_name_H-M   'P 1'
#
loop_
_entity.id
_entity.type
_entity.pdbx_description
1 polymer ?
#
loop_
_entity_poly.entity_id
_entity_poly.type
_entity_poly.pdbx_seq_one_letter_code
_entity_poly.pdbx_strand_id
1 'polypeptide(L)' 'MIKTVIHAVLGINNCTLLVFYTNVRCWQYRIISSGGSVFGERKIYYTAEAAGREWVGEKG' A
#
# COMPACT_ATOMS: atom_id res chain seq x y z
N MET A 1 -18.15 -13.16 -0.14
CA MET A 1 -18.23 -11.71 -0.34
C MET A 1 -16.81 -11.15 -0.33
N ILE A 2 -16.32 -10.66 -1.48
CA ILE A 2 -14.99 -10.05 -1.59
C ILE A 2 -15.06 -8.62 -1.04
N LYS A 3 -14.41 -8.37 0.10
CA LYS A 3 -14.41 -7.06 0.75
C LYS A 3 -12.97 -6.55 0.82
N THR A 4 -12.66 -5.58 -0.03
CA THR A 4 -11.42 -4.81 0.04
C THR A 4 -11.70 -3.56 0.86
N VAL A 5 -10.95 -3.34 1.94
CA VAL A 5 -11.10 -2.16 2.79
C VAL A 5 -9.87 -1.31 2.65
N ILE A 6 -10.04 -0.07 2.21
CA ILE A 6 -8.96 0.91 2.26
C ILE A 6 -8.81 1.36 3.71
N HIS A 7 -7.62 1.20 4.25
CA HIS A 7 -7.30 1.58 5.62
C HIS A 7 -6.64 2.95 5.68
N ALA A 8 -5.74 3.24 4.75
CA ALA A 8 -5.09 4.55 4.67
C ALA A 8 -4.85 4.96 3.21
N VAL A 9 -4.96 6.26 2.96
CA VAL A 9 -4.53 6.93 1.74
C VAL A 9 -3.70 8.14 2.15
N LEU A 10 -2.45 8.20 1.72
CA LEU A 10 -1.50 9.24 2.09
C LEU A 10 -0.89 9.85 0.84
N GLY A 11 -0.96 11.17 0.71
CA GLY A 11 -0.24 11.91 -0.34
C GLY A 11 1.17 12.26 0.14
N ILE A 12 2.20 11.77 -0.55
CA ILE A 12 3.60 12.01 -0.18
C ILE A 12 4.43 12.27 -1.44
N ASN A 13 5.02 13.46 -1.52
CA ASN A 13 6.00 13.86 -2.52
C ASN A 13 5.62 13.49 -3.97
N ASN A 14 4.45 13.95 -4.42
CA ASN A 14 3.88 13.69 -5.75
C ASN A 14 3.49 12.23 -6.03
N CYS A 15 3.43 11.40 -4.99
CA CYS A 15 2.90 10.04 -5.03
C CYS A 15 1.75 9.88 -4.02
N THR A 16 0.89 8.91 -4.25
CA THR A 16 -0.19 8.52 -3.34
C THR A 16 0.08 7.10 -2.85
N LEU A 17 0.29 6.93 -1.55
CA LEU A 17 0.37 5.62 -0.92
C LEU A 17 -1.03 5.17 -0.49
N LEU A 18 -1.42 3.98 -0.90
CA LEU A 18 -2.61 3.29 -0.44
C LEU A 18 -2.21 2.08 0.39
N VAL A 19 -2.82 1.91 1.54
CA VAL A 19 -2.74 0.70 2.35
C VAL A 19 -4.14 0.11 2.47
N PHE A 20 -4.29 -1.14 2.06
CA PHE A 20 -5.59 -1.79 2.00
C PHE A 20 -5.53 -3.24 2.48
N TYR A 21 -6.65 -3.68 3.05
CA TYR A 21 -6.85 -5.04 3.49
C TYR A 21 -7.55 -5.84 2.39
N THR A 22 -6.96 -6.98 2.04
CA THR A 22 -7.40 -7.83 0.93
C THR A 22 -8.29 -8.97 1.40
N ASN A 23 -9.01 -9.58 0.45
CA ASN A 23 -9.90 -10.70 0.74
C ASN A 23 -9.16 -11.96 1.27
N VAL A 24 -7.88 -12.11 0.97
CA VAL A 24 -7.04 -13.20 1.49
C VAL A 24 -6.58 -12.96 2.94
N ARG A 25 -7.21 -12.00 3.65
CA ARG A 25 -6.92 -11.62 5.04
C ARG A 25 -5.53 -11.01 5.24
N CYS A 26 -5.00 -10.32 4.24
CA CYS A 26 -3.66 -9.77 4.28
C CYS A 26 -3.61 -8.30 3.91
N TRP A 27 -2.64 -7.59 4.47
CA TRP A 27 -2.36 -6.20 4.17
C TRP A 27 -1.50 -6.10 2.91
N GLN A 28 -1.82 -5.11 2.08
CA GLN A 28 -1.04 -4.74 0.90
C GLN A 28 -0.94 -3.23 0.83
N TYR A 29 0.08 -2.76 0.12
CA TYR A 29 0.22 -1.37 -0.24
C TYR A 29 0.35 -1.20 -1.74
N ARG A 30 -0.05 -0.02 -2.23
CA ARG A 30 0.22 0.44 -3.60
C ARG A 30 0.63 1.89 -3.56
N ILE A 31 1.54 2.26 -4.44
CA ILE A 31 1.98 3.65 -4.63
C ILE A 31 1.54 4.06 -6.01
N ILE A 32 0.86 5.18 -6.12
CA ILE A 32 0.43 5.75 -7.39
C ILE A 32 1.24 7.02 -7.59
N SER A 33 2.10 7.04 -8.59
CA SER A 33 2.79 8.27 -8.99
C SER A 33 1.80 9.24 -9.63
N SER A 34 2.10 10.54 -9.61
CA SER A 34 1.33 11.59 -10.28
C SER A 34 1.06 11.34 -11.77
N GLY A 35 1.95 10.61 -12.45
CA GLY A 35 1.75 10.16 -13.83
C GLY A 35 0.79 8.97 -14.01
N GLY A 36 0.19 8.48 -12.93
CA GLY A 36 -0.75 7.34 -12.94
C GLY A 36 -0.08 5.96 -12.86
N SER A 37 1.25 5.89 -12.88
CA SER A 37 1.99 4.64 -12.70
C SER A 37 1.77 4.06 -11.31
N VAL A 38 1.49 2.75 -11.23
CA VAL A 38 1.23 2.04 -9.97
C VAL A 38 2.41 1.14 -9.63
N PHE A 39 2.99 1.34 -8.45
CA PHE A 39 4.09 0.59 -7.86
C PHE A 39 3.61 -0.10 -6.59
N GLY A 40 4.41 -1.04 -6.09
CA GLY A 40 4.12 -1.79 -4.88
C GLY A 40 4.11 -3.29 -5.15
N GLU A 41 4.91 -3.99 -4.37
CA GLU A 41 5.00 -5.44 -4.43
C GLU A 41 3.73 -6.11 -3.91
N ARG A 42 3.34 -7.22 -4.54
CA ARG A 42 2.20 -8.05 -4.10
C ARG A 42 2.60 -8.94 -2.92
N LYS A 43 3.36 -8.39 -1.97
CA LYS A 43 3.78 -9.08 -0.76
C LYS A 43 2.65 -9.06 0.25
N ILE A 44 2.69 -10.07 1.11
CA ILE A 44 1.66 -10.34 2.10
C ILE A 44 2.17 -9.79 3.43
N TYR A 45 1.53 -8.74 3.92
CA TYR A 45 1.86 -8.16 5.23
C TYR A 45 0.82 -8.57 6.27
N TYR A 46 1.31 -8.90 7.47
CA TYR A 46 0.46 -9.27 8.60
C TYR A 46 -0.12 -8.04 9.33
N THR A 47 0.48 -6.86 9.19
CA THR A 47 0.00 -5.60 9.76
C THR A 47 0.01 -4.45 8.74
N ALA A 48 -0.88 -3.48 8.91
CA ALA A 48 -0.94 -2.28 8.07
C ALA A 48 0.35 -1.45 8.17
N GLU A 49 0.94 -1.38 9.37
CA GLU A 49 2.19 -0.66 9.62
C GLU A 49 3.38 -1.29 8.90
N ALA A 50 3.45 -2.63 8.83
CA ALA A 50 4.49 -3.31 8.07
C ALA A 50 4.40 -3.00 6.57
N ALA A 51 3.19 -2.99 6.02
CA ALA A 51 2.95 -2.61 4.63
C ALA A 51 3.34 -1.15 4.35
N GLY A 52 3.07 -0.23 5.28
CA GLY A 52 3.44 1.18 5.13
C GLY A 52 4.94 1.45 5.31
N ARG A 53 5.62 0.72 6.21
CA ARG A 53 7.06 0.92 6.50
C ARG A 53 7.99 0.38 5.42
N GLU A 54 7.62 -0.70 4.72
CA GLU A 54 8.49 -1.25 3.67
C GLU A 54 8.75 -0.21 2.56
N TRP A 55 7.73 0.56 2.19
CA TRP A 55 7.90 1.70 1.29
C TRP A 55 8.90 2.76 1.81
N VAL A 56 8.90 3.04 3.11
CA VAL A 56 9.87 4.00 3.71
C VAL A 56 11.29 3.43 3.68
N GLY A 57 11.43 2.10 3.82
CA GLY A 57 12.72 1.40 3.80
C GLY A 57 13.33 1.22 2.41
N GLU A 58 12.54 1.09 1.35
CA GLU A 58 13.03 0.97 -0.04
C GLU A 58 13.66 2.27 -0.60
N LYS A 59 13.58 3.40 0.13
CA LYS A 59 14.27 4.66 -0.18
C LYS A 59 15.61 4.85 0.54
N GLY A 60 16.17 3.79 1.13
CA GLY A 60 17.52 3.75 1.72
C GLY A 60 18.59 3.39 0.71
#